data_AF-A0A0P1GND1-F1
#
_entry.id   AF-A0A0P1GND1-F1
#
_cell.length_a   1.000
_cell.length_b   1.000
_cell.length_c   1.000
_cell.angle_alpha   90.00
_cell.angle_beta   90.00
_cell.angle_gamma   90.00
#
_symmetry.space_group_name_H-M   'P 1'
#
loop_
_entity.id
_entity.type
_entity.pdbx_description
1 polymer ?
#
loop_
_entity_poly.entity_id
_entity_poly.type
_entity_poly.pdbx_seq_one_letter_code
_entity_poly.pdbx_strand_id
1 'polypeptide(L)'
;MCERREGAVSLGLRGLLRRAAVALECILALWIAALIPTAPALAHSPYYGDTAAISVPQLGDLWIKLLYGDGIIAADPVRAVLVDADGRALAISPLADSLSLHCKTQQGGAECVVFDASKRQVYSLSLDWLARTPQRAEARVIEVRGAPTMYPDHLGEAYGFSLRAAGWTEALTFTAQRLAQEPMGFVLSVIWCVLVLWCLRPLSRLVLWLAGRGAREGATVWRIVLSALQIAGGTFMTLTTVLYLLVTPATGLGFALTLVAAFLMMLGGAACWRAGKTLFS
;
A
#
# COMPACT_ATOMS: atom_id res chain seq x y z
N MET A 1 14.87 -51.13 45.34
CA MET A 1 14.03 -49.94 45.58
C MET A 1 14.62 -48.78 44.80
N CYS A 2 13.97 -48.40 43.69
CA CYS A 2 14.36 -47.24 42.88
C CYS A 2 13.12 -46.36 42.80
N GLU A 3 13.07 -45.34 43.64
CA GLU A 3 11.89 -44.50 43.86
C GLU A 3 11.84 -43.39 42.80
N ARG A 4 10.78 -43.42 42.00
CA ARG A 4 10.56 -42.61 40.80
C ARG A 4 10.23 -41.16 41.20
N ARG A 5 11.17 -40.23 41.00
CA ARG A 5 10.91 -38.78 41.05
C ARG A 5 10.24 -38.30 39.75
N GLU A 6 8.95 -38.60 39.56
CA GLU A 6 8.17 -38.10 38.40
C GLU A 6 7.29 -36.86 38.72
N GLY A 7 7.26 -36.39 39.98
CA GLY A 7 6.30 -35.36 40.40
C GLY A 7 6.70 -33.88 40.22
N ALA A 8 7.99 -33.56 40.10
CA ALA A 8 8.45 -32.16 40.28
C ALA A 8 8.49 -31.32 38.98
N VAL A 9 8.50 -31.93 37.80
CA VAL A 9 8.70 -31.21 36.53
C VAL A 9 7.40 -30.60 35.99
N SER A 10 6.24 -31.17 36.33
CA SER A 10 4.94 -30.75 35.78
C SER A 10 4.42 -29.41 36.32
N LEU A 11 4.78 -29.03 37.56
CA LEU A 11 4.38 -27.75 38.16
C LEU A 11 5.09 -26.55 37.53
N GLY A 12 6.34 -26.72 37.08
CA GLY A 12 7.12 -25.63 36.47
C GLY A 12 6.56 -25.20 35.11
N LEU A 13 6.14 -26.15 34.28
CA LEU A 13 5.69 -25.87 32.91
C LEU A 13 4.35 -25.12 32.88
N ARG A 14 3.39 -25.50 33.73
CA ARG A 14 2.09 -24.80 33.83
C ARG A 14 2.26 -23.35 34.32
N GLY A 15 3.15 -23.13 35.28
CA GLY A 15 3.49 -21.79 35.75
C GLY A 15 4.12 -20.92 34.66
N LEU A 16 5.00 -21.52 33.85
CA LEU A 16 5.66 -20.82 32.74
C LEU A 16 4.67 -20.46 31.62
N LEU A 17 3.78 -21.39 31.25
CA LEU A 17 2.72 -21.17 30.25
C LEU A 17 1.75 -20.07 30.67
N ARG A 18 1.34 -20.04 31.95
CA ARG A 18 0.44 -18.99 32.46
C ARG A 18 1.09 -17.61 32.43
N ARG A 19 2.38 -17.51 32.77
CA ARG A 19 3.14 -16.24 32.67
C ARG A 19 3.30 -15.78 31.23
N ALA A 20 3.55 -16.72 30.30
CA ALA A 20 3.64 -16.41 28.88
C ALA A 20 2.31 -15.91 28.30
N ALA A 21 1.18 -16.52 28.69
CA ALA A 21 -0.15 -16.08 28.26
C ALA A 21 -0.47 -14.66 28.73
N VAL A 22 -0.22 -14.35 30.01
CA VAL A 22 -0.43 -13.00 30.56
C VAL A 22 0.48 -11.96 29.88
N ALA A 23 1.74 -12.32 29.60
CA ALA A 23 2.64 -11.44 28.87
C ALA A 23 2.14 -11.16 27.45
N LEU A 24 1.61 -12.18 26.75
CA LEU A 24 1.05 -12.03 25.41
C LEU A 24 -0.20 -11.14 25.42
N GLU A 25 -1.11 -11.31 26.40
CA GLU A 25 -2.29 -10.47 26.57
C GLU A 25 -1.91 -9.00 26.84
N CYS A 26 -0.94 -8.75 27.72
CA CYS A 26 -0.46 -7.40 27.99
C CYS A 26 0.18 -6.75 26.77
N ILE A 27 1.00 -7.51 26.01
CA ILE A 27 1.59 -7.02 24.75
C ILE A 27 0.47 -6.68 23.77
N LEU A 28 -0.52 -7.55 23.59
CA LEU A 28 -1.65 -7.32 22.69
C LEU A 28 -2.48 -6.09 23.11
N ALA A 29 -2.74 -5.91 24.40
CA ALA A 29 -3.48 -4.76 24.92
C ALA A 29 -2.71 -3.44 24.73
N LEU A 30 -1.40 -3.43 24.98
CA LEU A 30 -0.53 -2.27 24.73
C LEU A 30 -0.49 -1.94 23.23
N TRP A 31 -0.51 -2.96 22.36
CA TRP A 31 -0.60 -2.82 20.91
C TRP A 31 -1.93 -2.22 20.47
N ILE A 32 -3.06 -2.73 20.96
CA ILE A 32 -4.39 -2.18 20.65
C ILE A 32 -4.46 -0.72 21.09
N ALA A 33 -3.95 -0.39 22.28
CA ALA A 33 -3.91 0.97 22.77
C ALA A 33 -3.01 1.89 21.91
N ALA A 34 -1.88 1.39 21.41
CA ALA A 34 -1.00 2.12 20.50
C ALA A 34 -1.56 2.24 19.07
N LEU A 35 -2.45 1.32 18.67
CA LEU A 35 -3.10 1.29 17.36
C LEU A 35 -4.38 2.13 17.30
N ILE A 36 -4.91 2.62 18.42
CA ILE A 36 -5.95 3.64 18.43
C ILE A 36 -5.23 4.97 18.15
N PRO A 37 -5.32 5.55 16.94
CA PRO A 37 -4.70 6.83 16.69
C PRO A 37 -5.40 7.87 17.58
N THR A 38 -4.72 8.33 18.63
CA THR A 38 -5.09 9.53 19.38
C THR A 38 -4.66 10.80 18.65
N ALA A 39 -4.32 10.69 17.36
CA ALA A 39 -4.00 11.86 16.55
C ALA A 39 -5.27 12.71 16.45
N PRO A 40 -5.20 14.02 16.77
CA PRO A 40 -6.29 14.91 16.39
C PRO A 40 -6.51 14.73 14.89
N ALA A 41 -7.78 14.59 14.49
CA ALA A 41 -8.17 14.63 13.09
C ALA A 41 -7.59 15.90 12.48
N LEU A 42 -6.46 15.77 11.79
CA LEU A 42 -5.85 16.84 11.04
C LEU A 42 -6.68 16.93 9.77
N ALA A 43 -7.76 17.68 9.86
CA ALA A 43 -8.53 18.07 8.70
C ALA A 43 -7.58 18.85 7.78
N HIS A 44 -7.20 18.25 6.66
CA HIS A 44 -6.33 18.88 5.68
C HIS A 44 -7.17 19.73 4.73
N SER A 45 -6.76 20.98 4.52
CA SER A 45 -7.31 21.75 3.41
C SER A 45 -7.04 21.01 2.09
N PRO A 46 -7.98 21.03 1.13
CA PRO A 46 -7.76 20.43 -0.18
C PRO A 46 -6.42 20.86 -0.77
N TYR A 47 -5.75 19.97 -1.50
CA TYR A 47 -4.46 20.27 -2.10
C TYR A 47 -4.29 19.52 -3.43
N TYR A 48 -3.39 20.03 -4.27
CA TYR A 48 -3.03 19.35 -5.51
C TYR A 48 -1.79 18.48 -5.28
N GLY A 49 -1.87 17.22 -5.71
CA GLY A 49 -0.70 16.35 -5.83
C GLY A 49 -0.11 16.48 -7.23
N ASP A 50 -0.29 15.45 -8.06
CA ASP A 50 0.22 15.46 -9.43
C ASP A 50 -0.51 16.49 -10.31
N THR A 51 0.25 17.20 -11.12
CA THR A 51 -0.25 18.17 -12.09
C THR A 51 0.44 17.99 -13.44
N ALA A 52 -0.31 18.04 -14.53
CA ALA A 52 0.23 18.06 -15.89
C ALA A 52 -0.47 19.10 -16.74
N ALA A 53 0.30 19.84 -17.52
CA ALA A 53 -0.22 20.76 -18.52
C ALA A 53 -0.53 19.99 -19.81
N ILE A 54 -1.67 20.30 -20.41
CA ILE A 54 -2.06 19.85 -21.74
C ILE A 54 -2.42 21.09 -22.57
N SER A 55 -2.01 21.11 -23.83
CA SER A 55 -2.42 22.17 -24.75
C SER A 55 -3.47 21.60 -25.69
N VAL A 56 -4.66 22.18 -25.67
CA VAL A 56 -5.78 21.75 -26.51
C VAL A 56 -6.04 22.83 -27.54
N PRO A 57 -6.06 22.49 -28.85
CA PRO A 57 -6.41 23.45 -29.89
C PRO A 57 -7.74 24.14 -29.56
N GLN A 58 -7.81 25.47 -29.74
CA GLN A 58 -8.98 26.33 -29.45
C GLN A 58 -9.28 26.61 -27.97
N LEU A 59 -8.88 25.72 -27.05
CA LEU A 59 -9.11 25.91 -25.61
C LEU A 59 -7.90 26.53 -24.89
N GLY A 60 -6.71 26.43 -25.49
CA GLY A 60 -5.46 26.94 -24.93
C GLY A 60 -4.83 25.93 -23.97
N ASP A 61 -4.04 26.45 -23.04
CA ASP A 61 -3.37 25.64 -22.02
C ASP A 61 -4.37 25.32 -20.90
N LEU A 62 -4.44 24.03 -20.59
CA LEU A 62 -5.25 23.47 -19.52
C LEU A 62 -4.37 22.62 -18.60
N TRP A 63 -4.82 22.38 -17.39
CA TRP A 63 -4.08 21.59 -16.41
C TRP A 63 -4.94 20.46 -15.89
N ILE A 64 -4.46 19.22 -16.02
CA ILE A 64 -5.01 18.10 -15.28
C ILE A 64 -4.31 18.06 -13.92
N LYS A 65 -5.08 18.06 -12.85
CA LYS A 65 -4.57 18.04 -11.48
C LYS A 65 -5.28 16.94 -10.69
N LEU A 66 -4.54 16.27 -9.81
CA LEU A 66 -5.11 15.39 -8.80
C LEU A 66 -5.41 16.20 -7.55
N LEU A 67 -6.69 16.49 -7.33
CA LEU A 67 -7.21 17.21 -6.18
C LEU A 67 -7.53 16.22 -5.06
N TYR A 68 -6.78 16.32 -3.98
CA TYR A 68 -7.00 15.57 -2.75
C TYR A 68 -7.93 16.35 -1.84
N GLY A 69 -8.88 15.64 -1.25
CA GLY A 69 -9.88 16.20 -0.33
C GLY A 69 -9.38 16.22 1.11
N ASP A 70 -10.31 16.54 2.00
CA ASP A 70 -10.06 16.56 3.44
C ASP A 70 -10.31 15.15 4.02
N GLY A 71 -9.27 14.31 4.02
CA GLY A 71 -9.32 13.01 4.67
C GLY A 71 -8.98 13.12 6.16
N ILE A 72 -9.78 12.47 7.00
CA ILE A 72 -9.65 12.58 8.47
C ILE A 72 -8.68 11.51 9.03
N ILE A 73 -8.72 10.26 8.54
CA ILE A 73 -7.98 9.11 9.12
C ILE A 73 -7.45 8.10 8.07
N ALA A 74 -7.84 8.20 6.80
CA ALA A 74 -7.48 7.25 5.73
C ALA A 74 -6.90 7.98 4.51
N ALA A 75 -6.54 7.26 3.44
CA ALA A 75 -6.11 7.87 2.19
C ALA A 75 -7.08 8.98 1.75
N ASP A 76 -6.55 10.17 1.51
CA ASP A 76 -7.36 11.33 1.15
C ASP A 76 -8.12 11.03 -0.16
N PRO A 77 -9.45 11.25 -0.19
CA PRO A 77 -10.21 11.00 -1.39
C PRO A 77 -9.71 11.92 -2.50
N VAL A 78 -9.46 11.36 -3.68
CA VAL A 78 -8.82 12.05 -4.79
C VAL A 78 -9.75 12.11 -6.00
N ARG A 79 -9.73 13.26 -6.67
CA ARG A 79 -10.39 13.48 -7.96
C ARG A 79 -9.40 14.05 -8.95
N ALA A 80 -9.47 13.61 -10.20
CA ALA A 80 -8.85 14.34 -11.28
C ALA A 80 -9.76 15.50 -11.69
N VAL A 81 -9.18 16.68 -11.77
CA VAL A 81 -9.83 17.88 -12.26
C VAL A 81 -9.05 18.43 -13.45
N LEU A 82 -9.77 18.89 -14.47
CA LEU A 82 -9.20 19.68 -15.55
C LEU A 82 -9.54 21.14 -15.27
N VAL A 83 -8.53 21.99 -15.14
CA VAL A 83 -8.70 23.43 -14.90
C VAL A 83 -8.16 24.25 -16.07
N ASP A 84 -8.79 25.39 -16.34
CA ASP A 84 -8.28 26.40 -17.26
C ASP A 84 -7.40 27.43 -16.53
N ALA A 85 -6.91 28.42 -17.30
CA ALA A 85 -6.02 29.46 -16.79
C ALA A 85 -6.67 30.39 -15.75
N ASP A 86 -8.01 30.45 -15.75
CA ASP A 86 -8.80 31.22 -14.79
C ASP A 86 -9.11 30.39 -13.52
N GLY A 87 -8.62 29.15 -13.44
CA GLY A 87 -8.85 28.25 -12.31
C GLY A 87 -10.25 27.62 -12.30
N ARG A 88 -10.96 27.61 -13.43
CA ARG A 88 -12.30 27.02 -13.57
C ARG A 88 -12.22 25.53 -13.85
N ALA A 89 -13.04 24.73 -13.17
CA ALA A 89 -13.12 23.29 -13.41
C ALA A 89 -13.91 22.96 -14.69
N LEU A 90 -13.21 22.52 -15.72
CA LEU A 90 -13.79 22.12 -17.01
C LEU A 90 -14.18 20.63 -17.07
N ALA A 91 -13.55 19.78 -16.26
CA ALA A 91 -13.88 18.36 -16.15
C ALA A 91 -13.53 17.85 -14.75
N ILE A 92 -14.30 16.88 -14.24
CA ILE A 92 -14.10 16.29 -12.91
C ILE A 92 -14.36 14.79 -12.98
N SER A 93 -13.43 13.98 -12.46
CA SER A 93 -13.60 12.53 -12.35
C SER A 93 -14.51 12.15 -11.18
N PRO A 94 -15.04 10.90 -11.14
CA PRO A 94 -15.63 10.37 -9.92
C PRO A 94 -14.65 10.42 -8.75
N LEU A 95 -15.19 10.34 -7.53
CA LEU A 95 -14.41 10.13 -6.32
C LEU A 95 -13.70 8.77 -6.40
N ALA A 96 -12.41 8.77 -6.09
CA ALA A 96 -11.60 7.57 -6.00
C ALA A 96 -10.62 7.68 -4.84
N ASP A 97 -10.15 6.54 -4.36
CA ASP A 97 -9.15 6.51 -3.28
C ASP A 97 -7.73 6.53 -3.85
N SER A 98 -7.58 6.26 -5.15
CA SER A 98 -6.28 6.01 -5.74
C SER A 98 -6.22 6.37 -7.23
N LEU A 99 -5.90 7.63 -7.49
CA LEU A 99 -5.64 8.13 -8.84
C LEU A 99 -4.15 8.36 -9.05
N SER A 100 -3.69 8.14 -10.27
CA SER A 100 -2.34 8.47 -10.72
C SER A 100 -2.41 9.07 -12.11
N LEU A 101 -1.63 10.13 -12.35
CA LEU A 101 -1.62 10.86 -13.61
C LEU A 101 -0.48 10.36 -14.49
N HIS A 102 -0.82 9.83 -15.66
CA HIS A 102 0.14 9.29 -16.61
C HIS A 102 0.06 10.06 -17.92
N CYS A 103 1.16 10.73 -18.26
CA CYS A 103 1.26 11.50 -19.50
C CYS A 103 2.30 10.88 -20.42
N LYS A 104 1.93 10.76 -21.70
CA LYS A 104 2.82 10.35 -22.77
C LYS A 104 2.97 11.50 -23.76
N THR A 105 4.21 11.89 -24.02
CA THR A 105 4.50 12.84 -25.08
C THR A 105 4.23 12.18 -26.43
N GLN A 106 3.33 12.76 -27.22
CA GLN A 106 3.06 12.38 -28.60
C GLN A 106 3.44 13.54 -29.55
N GLN A 107 3.62 13.24 -30.84
CA GLN A 107 3.87 14.27 -31.84
C GLN A 107 2.62 15.16 -31.97
N GLY A 108 2.66 16.35 -31.36
CA GLY A 108 1.55 17.30 -31.34
C GLY A 108 0.96 17.60 -29.96
N GLY A 109 1.47 17.00 -28.88
CA GLY A 109 1.04 17.33 -27.51
C GLY A 109 1.32 16.24 -26.48
N ALA A 110 0.95 16.51 -25.23
CA ALA A 110 0.94 15.50 -24.17
C ALA A 110 -0.44 14.82 -24.12
N GLU A 111 -0.48 13.52 -24.32
CA GLU A 111 -1.68 12.72 -24.06
C GLU A 111 -1.61 12.25 -22.61
N CYS A 112 -2.53 12.75 -21.78
CA CYS A 112 -2.60 12.42 -20.37
C CYS A 112 -3.85 11.61 -20.06
N VAL A 113 -3.67 10.57 -19.26
CA VAL A 113 -4.74 9.73 -18.73
C VAL A 113 -4.61 9.64 -17.22
N VAL A 114 -5.75 9.48 -16.56
CA VAL A 114 -5.79 9.28 -15.11
C VAL A 114 -6.17 7.83 -14.85
N PHE A 115 -5.33 7.11 -14.11
CA PHE A 115 -5.55 5.71 -13.79
C PHE A 115 -6.03 5.55 -12.34
N ASP A 116 -7.21 4.94 -12.20
CA ASP A 116 -7.74 4.45 -10.93
C ASP A 116 -7.23 3.04 -10.65
N ALA A 117 -6.30 2.96 -9.71
CA ALA A 117 -5.65 1.71 -9.37
C ALA A 117 -6.64 0.75 -8.67
N SER A 118 -7.55 1.28 -7.85
CA SER A 118 -8.50 0.52 -7.04
C SER A 118 -9.54 -0.18 -7.92
N LYS A 119 -10.11 0.55 -8.89
CA LYS A 119 -11.16 0.04 -9.80
C LYS A 119 -10.60 -0.50 -11.11
N ARG A 120 -9.29 -0.36 -11.36
CA ARG A 120 -8.62 -0.65 -12.65
C ARG A 120 -9.30 0.06 -13.82
N GLN A 121 -9.52 1.34 -13.64
CA GLN A 121 -10.22 2.19 -14.60
C GLN A 121 -9.29 3.27 -15.13
N VAL A 122 -9.45 3.64 -16.40
CA VAL A 122 -8.74 4.74 -17.03
C VAL A 122 -9.76 5.82 -17.35
N TYR A 123 -9.48 7.03 -16.89
CA TYR A 123 -10.18 8.24 -17.26
C TYR A 123 -9.35 8.97 -18.32
N SER A 124 -9.89 9.02 -19.53
CA SER A 124 -9.34 9.80 -20.65
C SER A 124 -10.19 11.04 -20.86
N LEU A 125 -9.54 12.17 -21.13
CA LEU A 125 -10.27 13.39 -21.47
C LEU A 125 -11.02 13.22 -22.79
N SER A 126 -12.31 13.53 -22.79
CA SER A 126 -13.09 13.57 -24.02
C SER A 126 -12.96 14.95 -24.65
N LEU A 127 -11.98 15.12 -25.55
CA LEU A 127 -11.75 16.39 -26.26
C LEU A 127 -12.97 16.81 -27.08
N ASP A 128 -13.67 15.85 -27.69
CA ASP A 128 -14.89 16.13 -28.43
C ASP A 128 -16.02 16.66 -27.53
N TRP A 129 -16.10 16.17 -26.28
CA TRP A 129 -17.05 16.69 -25.30
C TRP A 129 -16.66 18.12 -24.88
N LEU A 130 -15.37 18.37 -24.65
CA LEU A 130 -14.83 19.71 -24.31
C LEU A 130 -15.11 20.73 -25.43
N ALA A 131 -14.98 20.33 -26.69
CA ALA A 131 -15.22 21.20 -27.83
C ALA A 131 -16.72 21.49 -28.05
N ARG A 132 -17.62 20.57 -27.70
CA ARG A 132 -19.07 20.70 -27.93
C ARG A 132 -19.82 21.37 -26.80
N THR A 133 -19.27 21.42 -25.59
CA THR A 133 -20.03 21.84 -24.41
C THR A 133 -19.75 23.32 -24.10
N PRO A 134 -20.76 24.22 -24.12
CA PRO A 134 -20.60 25.64 -23.76
C PRO A 134 -20.38 25.88 -22.25
N GLN A 135 -20.01 24.84 -21.49
CA GLN A 135 -19.91 24.84 -20.03
C GLN A 135 -18.86 25.77 -19.44
N ARG A 136 -18.02 26.45 -20.24
CA ARG A 136 -17.16 27.55 -19.76
C ARG A 136 -17.93 28.61 -18.97
N ALA A 137 -19.20 28.86 -19.32
CA ALA A 137 -20.04 29.83 -18.64
C ALA A 137 -20.50 29.39 -17.24
N GLU A 138 -20.62 28.07 -17.00
CA GLU A 138 -21.07 27.49 -15.73
C GLU A 138 -19.94 26.85 -14.91
N ALA A 139 -18.75 26.73 -15.49
CA ALA A 139 -17.56 26.20 -14.83
C ALA A 139 -17.21 27.05 -13.60
N ARG A 140 -17.29 26.42 -12.42
CA ARG A 140 -16.97 27.07 -11.15
C ARG A 140 -15.46 27.23 -11.02
N VAL A 141 -15.04 28.38 -10.50
CA VAL A 141 -13.66 28.63 -10.08
C VAL A 141 -13.40 27.76 -8.85
N ILE A 142 -12.54 26.75 -9.00
CA ILE A 142 -12.11 25.88 -7.89
C ILE A 142 -10.70 26.24 -7.42
N GLU A 143 -9.99 27.06 -8.19
CA GLU A 143 -8.60 27.42 -7.96
C GLU A 143 -8.39 28.93 -8.00
N VAL A 144 -7.64 29.44 -7.03
CA VAL A 144 -7.21 30.83 -6.99
C VAL A 144 -5.71 30.85 -6.75
N ARG A 145 -4.94 31.44 -7.69
CA ARG A 145 -3.48 31.55 -7.61
C ARG A 145 -2.76 30.19 -7.44
N GLY A 146 -3.21 29.15 -8.13
CA GLY A 146 -2.56 27.84 -8.06
C GLY A 146 -3.05 26.92 -6.93
N ALA A 147 -3.81 27.44 -5.97
CA ALA A 147 -4.27 26.69 -4.81
C ALA A 147 -5.77 26.37 -4.91
N PRO A 148 -6.20 25.15 -4.53
CA PRO A 148 -7.61 24.82 -4.50
C PRO A 148 -8.31 25.58 -3.36
N THR A 149 -9.48 26.13 -3.65
CA THR A 149 -10.30 26.90 -2.70
C THR A 149 -11.47 26.10 -2.16
N MET A 150 -11.91 25.09 -2.89
CA MET A 150 -12.99 24.20 -2.50
C MET A 150 -12.81 22.82 -3.11
N TYR A 151 -13.29 21.80 -2.39
CA TYR A 151 -13.42 20.46 -2.95
C TYR A 151 -14.81 20.32 -3.61
N PRO A 152 -14.90 19.78 -4.85
CA PRO A 152 -16.14 19.75 -5.62
C PRO A 152 -17.09 18.61 -5.19
N ASP A 153 -17.47 18.53 -3.90
CA ASP A 153 -18.33 17.47 -3.37
C ASP A 153 -19.74 17.46 -3.99
N HIS A 154 -20.30 18.64 -4.24
CA HIS A 154 -21.67 18.81 -4.72
C HIS A 154 -21.82 18.66 -6.24
N LEU A 155 -20.74 18.43 -6.99
CA LEU A 155 -20.80 18.32 -8.45
C LEU A 155 -21.23 16.93 -8.93
N GLY A 156 -21.55 16.01 -8.00
CA GLY A 156 -22.49 14.90 -8.16
C GLY A 156 -22.10 13.76 -9.11
N GLU A 157 -21.65 14.07 -10.33
CA GLU A 157 -21.39 13.12 -11.39
C GLU A 157 -20.11 13.48 -12.13
N ALA A 158 -19.42 12.45 -12.63
CA ALA A 158 -18.25 12.65 -13.45
C ALA A 158 -18.65 13.32 -14.77
N TYR A 159 -17.94 14.38 -15.15
CA TYR A 159 -18.18 15.07 -16.42
C TYR A 159 -16.85 15.42 -17.08
N GLY A 160 -16.84 15.39 -18.42
CA GLY A 160 -15.66 15.66 -19.25
C GLY A 160 -14.60 14.55 -19.31
N PHE A 161 -14.70 13.54 -18.46
CA PHE A 161 -13.89 12.31 -18.57
C PHE A 161 -14.69 11.17 -19.20
N SER A 162 -14.07 10.53 -20.19
CA SER A 162 -14.50 9.22 -20.69
C SER A 162 -13.89 8.13 -19.81
N LEU A 163 -14.73 7.18 -19.38
CA LEU A 163 -14.34 6.08 -18.52
C LEU A 163 -14.24 4.79 -19.33
N ARG A 164 -13.15 4.05 -19.14
CA ARG A 164 -13.02 2.67 -19.62
C ARG A 164 -12.26 1.79 -18.63
N ALA A 165 -12.45 0.48 -18.74
CA ALA A 165 -11.60 -0.47 -18.02
C ALA A 165 -10.16 -0.40 -18.56
N ALA A 166 -9.18 -0.52 -17.66
CA ALA A 166 -7.78 -0.63 -18.03
C ALA A 166 -7.51 -2.03 -18.62
N GLY A 167 -6.75 -2.09 -19.71
CA GLY A 167 -6.19 -3.35 -20.17
C GLY A 167 -5.21 -3.92 -19.13
N TRP A 168 -4.97 -5.24 -19.17
CA TRP A 168 -4.05 -5.88 -18.24
C TRP A 168 -2.62 -5.31 -18.31
N THR A 169 -2.14 -5.03 -19.51
CA THR A 169 -0.82 -4.43 -19.75
C THR A 169 -0.76 -2.99 -19.26
N GLU A 170 -1.81 -2.20 -19.48
CA GLU A 170 -1.91 -0.82 -18.97
C GLU A 170 -1.90 -0.79 -17.45
N ALA A 171 -2.73 -1.63 -16.81
CA ALA A 171 -2.80 -1.72 -15.36
C ALA A 171 -1.43 -2.10 -14.75
N LEU A 172 -0.70 -3.04 -15.37
CA LEU A 172 0.64 -3.41 -14.95
C LEU A 172 1.61 -2.23 -15.11
N THR A 173 1.64 -1.58 -16.28
CA THR A 173 2.54 -0.46 -16.57
C THR A 173 2.30 0.73 -15.64
N PHE A 174 1.04 1.16 -15.48
CA PHE A 174 0.70 2.28 -14.62
C PHE A 174 0.97 1.99 -13.14
N THR A 175 0.74 0.76 -12.69
CA THR A 175 1.11 0.35 -11.33
C THR A 175 2.61 0.36 -11.14
N ALA A 176 3.39 -0.17 -12.10
CA ALA A 176 4.85 -0.17 -12.03
C ALA A 176 5.42 1.26 -12.04
N GLN A 177 4.87 2.15 -12.87
CA GLN A 177 5.24 3.57 -12.90
C GLN A 177 4.96 4.26 -11.57
N ARG A 178 3.80 4.01 -10.97
CA ARG A 178 3.48 4.55 -9.63
C ARG A 178 4.45 4.06 -8.57
N LEU A 179 4.77 2.77 -8.55
CA LEU A 179 5.77 2.23 -7.61
C LEU A 179 7.15 2.87 -7.80
N ALA A 180 7.49 3.26 -9.03
CA ALA A 180 8.73 3.96 -9.33
C ALA A 180 8.71 5.45 -8.88
N GLN A 181 7.54 6.09 -8.87
CA GLN A 181 7.34 7.46 -8.36
C GLN A 181 7.34 7.51 -6.83
N GLU A 182 6.89 6.44 -6.17
CA GLU A 182 6.86 6.31 -4.70
C GLU A 182 7.84 5.21 -4.19
N PRO A 183 9.16 5.31 -4.47
CA PRO A 183 10.09 4.21 -4.26
C PRO A 183 10.27 3.85 -2.78
N MET A 184 10.13 4.81 -1.87
CA MET A 184 10.30 4.56 -0.45
C MET A 184 9.23 3.61 0.11
N GLY A 185 7.96 3.83 -0.26
CA GLY A 185 6.86 2.95 0.14
C GLY A 185 7.05 1.54 -0.40
N PHE A 186 7.46 1.42 -1.66
CA PHE A 186 7.78 0.13 -2.27
C PHE A 186 8.95 -0.58 -1.58
N VAL A 187 10.08 0.10 -1.36
CA VAL A 187 11.28 -0.47 -0.72
C VAL A 187 10.98 -0.92 0.71
N LEU A 188 10.30 -0.09 1.50
CA LEU A 188 9.88 -0.46 2.86
C LEU A 188 8.99 -1.71 2.83
N SER A 189 8.06 -1.79 1.88
CA SER A 189 7.19 -2.96 1.72
C SER A 189 7.96 -4.22 1.31
N VAL A 190 9.00 -4.10 0.47
CA VAL A 190 9.87 -5.23 0.09
C VAL A 190 10.70 -5.69 1.28
N ILE A 191 11.38 -4.78 1.98
CA ILE A 191 12.16 -5.08 3.20
C ILE A 191 11.27 -5.80 4.20
N TRP A 192 10.06 -5.27 4.40
CA TRP A 192 9.06 -5.85 5.25
C TRP A 192 8.72 -7.29 4.87
N CYS A 193 8.38 -7.54 3.61
CA CYS A 193 8.09 -8.89 3.12
C CYS A 193 9.27 -9.85 3.30
N VAL A 194 10.50 -9.39 3.08
CA VAL A 194 11.72 -10.19 3.32
C VAL A 194 11.85 -10.56 4.79
N LEU A 195 11.63 -9.62 5.71
CA LEU A 195 11.68 -9.88 7.16
C LEU A 195 10.65 -10.94 7.58
N VAL A 196 9.41 -10.82 7.09
CA VAL A 196 8.35 -11.82 7.34
C VAL A 196 8.78 -13.20 6.89
N LEU A 197 9.21 -13.32 5.63
CA LEU A 197 9.59 -14.61 5.06
C LEU A 197 10.83 -15.19 5.74
N TRP A 198 11.76 -14.34 6.19
CA TRP A 198 12.92 -14.75 6.97
C TRP A 198 12.52 -15.29 8.35
N CYS A 199 11.58 -14.64 9.04
CA CYS A 199 11.01 -15.11 10.30
C CYS A 199 10.27 -16.46 10.15
N LEU A 200 9.63 -16.71 9.00
CA LEU A 200 8.90 -17.96 8.75
C LEU A 200 9.79 -19.17 8.41
N ARG A 201 11.03 -18.94 7.93
CA ARG A 201 11.97 -20.00 7.53
C ARG A 201 12.37 -20.97 8.65
N PRO A 202 12.71 -20.53 9.88
CA PRO A 202 12.95 -21.46 10.99
C PRO A 202 11.69 -22.22 11.43
N LEU A 203 10.50 -21.62 11.30
CA LEU A 203 9.23 -22.28 11.61
C LEU A 203 8.97 -23.47 10.69
N SER A 204 9.19 -23.32 9.38
CA SER A 204 9.02 -24.43 8.43
C SER A 204 10.01 -25.56 8.68
N ARG A 205 11.25 -25.23 9.06
CA ARG A 205 12.25 -26.24 9.49
C ARG A 205 11.84 -26.96 10.76
N LEU A 206 11.23 -26.26 11.71
CA LEU A 206 10.73 -26.86 12.94
C LEU A 206 9.56 -27.80 12.64
N VAL A 207 8.59 -27.38 11.82
CA VAL A 207 7.43 -28.21 11.44
C VAL A 207 7.90 -29.49 10.72
N LEU A 208 8.78 -29.37 9.72
CA LEU A 208 9.35 -30.52 9.01
C LEU A 208 10.15 -31.44 9.94
N TRP A 209 10.82 -30.89 10.96
CA TRP A 209 11.56 -31.66 11.94
C TRP A 209 10.66 -32.36 12.97
N LEU A 210 9.62 -31.69 13.47
CA LEU A 210 8.60 -32.25 14.37
C LEU A 210 7.84 -33.39 13.69
N ALA A 211 7.56 -33.27 12.39
CA ALA A 211 7.01 -34.34 11.58
C ALA A 211 7.99 -35.54 11.41
N GLY A 212 9.28 -35.33 11.67
CA GLY A 212 10.35 -36.24 11.30
C GLY A 212 10.91 -37.15 12.41
N ARG A 213 11.05 -36.71 13.68
CA ARG A 213 11.62 -37.57 14.77
C ARG A 213 11.61 -36.91 16.16
N GLY A 214 11.31 -37.73 17.18
CA GLY A 214 11.49 -37.38 18.59
C GLY A 214 12.95 -37.13 18.96
N ALA A 215 13.27 -35.97 19.54
CA ALA A 215 14.56 -35.75 20.17
C ALA A 215 14.50 -34.77 21.35
N ARG A 216 15.07 -35.26 22.46
CA ARG A 216 15.90 -34.63 23.50
C ARG A 216 15.43 -33.30 24.13
N GLU A 217 15.17 -33.40 25.42
CA GLU A 217 14.44 -32.47 26.29
C GLU A 217 15.01 -31.04 26.38
N GLY A 218 16.31 -30.82 26.16
CA GLY A 218 16.92 -29.48 26.19
C GLY A 218 16.73 -28.64 24.93
N ALA A 219 16.58 -29.26 23.76
CA ALA A 219 16.32 -28.54 22.50
C ALA A 219 14.87 -28.02 22.43
N THR A 220 13.98 -28.60 23.23
CA THR A 220 12.53 -28.36 23.18
C THR A 220 12.17 -26.97 23.69
N VAL A 221 12.77 -26.51 24.81
CA VAL A 221 12.44 -25.20 25.41
C VAL A 221 12.87 -24.06 24.50
N TRP A 222 14.11 -24.06 24.02
CA TRP A 222 14.61 -23.03 23.11
C TRP A 222 13.82 -23.00 21.80
N ARG A 223 13.38 -24.17 21.31
CA ARG A 223 12.50 -24.27 20.14
C ARG A 223 11.11 -23.69 20.38
N ILE A 224 10.49 -23.97 21.52
CA ILE A 224 9.18 -23.40 21.88
C ILE A 224 9.29 -21.87 21.94
N VAL A 225 10.35 -21.34 22.57
CA VAL A 225 10.59 -19.90 22.68
C VAL A 225 10.79 -19.27 21.29
N LEU A 226 11.65 -19.84 20.45
CA LEU A 226 11.87 -19.33 19.08
C LEU A 226 10.59 -19.40 18.23
N SER A 227 9.77 -20.43 18.39
CA SER A 227 8.50 -20.57 17.67
C SER A 227 7.48 -19.55 18.13
N ALA A 228 7.38 -19.33 19.45
CA ALA A 228 6.49 -18.32 20.01
C ALA A 228 6.87 -16.92 19.53
N LEU A 229 8.17 -16.59 19.53
CA LEU A 229 8.68 -15.34 18.97
C LEU A 229 8.39 -15.19 17.47
N GLN A 230 8.47 -16.27 16.70
CA GLN A 230 8.17 -16.25 15.26
C GLN A 230 6.68 -16.12 14.97
N ILE A 231 5.82 -16.79 15.73
CA ILE A 231 4.37 -16.66 15.61
C ILE A 231 3.97 -15.24 16.01
N ALA A 232 4.50 -14.72 17.11
CA ALA A 232 4.26 -13.34 17.54
C ALA A 232 4.75 -12.33 16.49
N GLY A 233 5.97 -12.50 15.97
CA GLY A 233 6.52 -11.67 14.90
C GLY A 233 5.72 -11.76 13.59
N GLY A 234 5.36 -12.96 13.15
CA GLY A 234 4.57 -13.16 11.94
C GLY A 234 3.14 -12.63 12.06
N THR A 235 2.52 -12.76 13.24
CA THR A 235 1.20 -12.19 13.54
C THR A 235 1.26 -10.68 13.55
N PHE A 236 2.24 -10.11 14.27
CA PHE A 236 2.50 -8.68 14.29
C PHE A 236 2.67 -8.12 12.89
N MET A 237 3.47 -8.81 12.07
CA MET A 237 3.77 -8.36 10.73
C MET A 237 2.57 -8.48 9.78
N THR A 238 1.77 -9.53 9.92
CA THR A 238 0.55 -9.72 9.12
C THR A 238 -0.46 -8.62 9.43
N LEU A 239 -0.64 -8.28 10.71
CA LEU A 239 -1.56 -7.23 11.16
C LEU A 239 -1.15 -5.86 10.62
N THR A 240 0.14 -5.53 10.69
CA THR A 240 0.67 -4.26 10.16
C THR A 240 0.64 -4.21 8.64
N THR A 241 0.79 -5.34 7.93
CA THR A 241 0.49 -5.42 6.49
C THR A 241 -0.99 -5.17 6.20
N VAL A 242 -1.92 -5.77 6.95
CA VAL A 242 -3.36 -5.51 6.79
C VAL A 242 -3.68 -4.05 7.02
N LEU A 243 -3.12 -3.44 8.07
CA LEU A 243 -3.26 -1.99 8.32
C LEU A 243 -2.68 -1.16 7.19
N TYR A 244 -1.49 -1.51 6.68
CA TYR A 244 -0.91 -0.83 5.52
C TYR A 244 -1.80 -0.95 4.28
N LEU A 245 -2.39 -2.12 4.01
CA LEU A 245 -3.34 -2.33 2.91
C LEU A 245 -4.68 -1.60 3.10
N LEU A 246 -5.05 -1.26 4.34
CA LEU A 246 -6.22 -0.45 4.65
C LEU A 246 -5.94 1.05 4.49
N VAL A 247 -4.71 1.49 4.80
CA VAL A 247 -4.31 2.90 4.76
C VAL A 247 -3.82 3.31 3.38
N THR A 248 -3.08 2.43 2.71
CA THR A 248 -2.71 2.61 1.31
C THR A 248 -3.70 1.83 0.46
N PRO A 249 -4.32 2.44 -0.56
CA PRO A 249 -5.09 1.72 -1.56
C PRO A 249 -4.12 0.95 -2.47
N ALA A 250 -3.44 -0.02 -1.87
CA ALA A 250 -2.53 -0.91 -2.54
C ALA A 250 -3.40 -1.83 -3.40
N THR A 251 -3.20 -1.74 -4.71
CA THR A 251 -3.85 -2.68 -5.62
C THR A 251 -3.31 -4.07 -5.36
N GLY A 252 -4.15 -5.09 -5.53
CA GLY A 252 -3.68 -6.49 -5.45
C GLY A 252 -2.49 -6.75 -6.40
N LEU A 253 -2.38 -5.99 -7.50
CA LEU A 253 -1.25 -6.05 -8.43
C LEU A 253 0.03 -5.44 -7.84
N GLY A 254 -0.05 -4.29 -7.18
CA GLY A 254 1.08 -3.70 -6.46
C GLY A 254 1.60 -4.64 -5.37
N PHE A 255 0.71 -5.24 -4.59
CA PHE A 255 1.07 -6.23 -3.58
C PHE A 255 1.77 -7.46 -4.17
N ALA A 256 1.26 -7.99 -5.29
CA ALA A 256 1.89 -9.11 -5.99
C ALA A 256 3.31 -8.77 -6.47
N LEU A 257 3.53 -7.57 -7.01
CA LEU A 257 4.86 -7.10 -7.44
C LEU A 257 5.83 -7.02 -6.25
N THR A 258 5.38 -6.47 -5.11
CA THR A 258 6.18 -6.43 -3.88
C THR A 258 6.56 -7.83 -3.40
N LEU A 259 5.62 -8.78 -3.39
CA LEU A 259 5.90 -10.17 -3.00
C LEU A 259 6.92 -10.85 -3.91
N VAL A 260 6.78 -10.67 -5.23
CA VAL A 260 7.74 -11.22 -6.20
C VAL A 260 9.13 -10.63 -5.98
N ALA A 261 9.24 -9.32 -5.79
CA ALA A 261 10.51 -8.65 -5.52
C ALA A 261 11.17 -9.18 -4.23
N ALA A 262 10.40 -9.30 -3.14
CA ALA A 262 10.88 -9.85 -1.88
C ALA A 262 11.35 -11.31 -2.02
N PHE A 263 10.61 -12.13 -2.76
CA PHE A 263 11.00 -13.51 -3.03
C PHE A 263 12.30 -13.61 -3.82
N LEU A 264 12.45 -12.80 -4.88
CA LEU A 264 13.67 -12.74 -5.67
C LEU A 264 14.88 -12.30 -4.84
N MET A 265 14.73 -11.29 -3.97
CA MET A 265 15.78 -10.86 -3.04
C MET A 265 16.23 -11.99 -2.12
N MET A 266 15.29 -12.78 -1.59
CA MET A 266 15.64 -13.94 -0.75
C MET A 266 16.39 -15.03 -1.52
N LEU A 267 15.98 -15.32 -2.76
CA LEU A 267 16.66 -16.29 -3.62
C LEU A 267 18.09 -15.84 -3.93
N GLY A 268 18.27 -14.56 -4.29
CA GLY A 268 19.59 -13.95 -4.53
C GLY A 268 20.49 -14.04 -3.30
N GLY A 269 20.00 -13.64 -2.12
CA GLY A 269 20.76 -13.75 -0.87
C GLY A 269 21.17 -15.18 -0.52
N ALA A 270 20.30 -16.16 -0.78
CA ALA A 270 20.62 -17.57 -0.55
C ALA A 270 21.67 -18.13 -1.54
N ALA A 271 21.73 -17.61 -2.76
CA ALA A 271 22.73 -17.98 -3.75
C ALA A 271 24.10 -17.38 -3.41
N CYS A 272 24.16 -16.09 -3.08
CA CYS A 272 25.39 -15.42 -2.64
C CYS A 272 25.98 -16.07 -1.39
N TRP A 273 25.15 -16.42 -0.42
CA TRP A 273 25.61 -17.12 0.79
C TRP A 273 26.26 -18.48 0.49
N ARG A 274 25.73 -19.24 -0.48
CA ARG A 274 26.32 -20.53 -0.89
C ARG A 274 27.65 -20.33 -1.61
N ALA A 275 27.75 -19.36 -2.52
CA ALA A 275 28.97 -19.04 -3.24
C ALA A 275 30.08 -18.49 -2.33
N GLY A 276 29.72 -17.72 -1.30
CA GLY A 276 30.68 -17.26 -0.29
C GLY A 276 31.29 -18.42 0.50
N LYS A 277 30.50 -19.44 0.87
CA LYS A 277 31.01 -20.62 1.59
C LYS A 277 32.06 -21.42 0.82
N THR A 278 31.96 -21.46 -0.50
CA THR A 278 32.93 -22.16 -1.35
C THR A 278 34.23 -21.38 -1.57
N LEU A 279 34.24 -20.08 -1.30
CA LEU A 279 35.45 -19.23 -1.43
C LEU A 279 36.30 -19.20 -0.16
N PHE A 280 35.73 -19.57 0.99
CA PHE A 280 36.41 -19.59 2.29
C PHE A 280 36.68 -21.01 2.82
N SER A 281 36.49 -22.03 1.99
CA SER A 281 36.80 -23.44 2.26
C SER A 281 37.94 -23.91 1.36
#